data_AF-A0AA35V1Q8-F1
#
_entry.id   AF-A0AA35V1Q8-F1
#
_cell.length_a   1.000
_cell.length_b   1.000
_cell.length_c   1.000
_cell.angle_alpha   90.00
_cell.angle_beta   90.00
_cell.angle_gamma   90.00
#
_symmetry.space_group_name_H-M   'P 1'
#
loop_
_entity.id
_entity.type
_entity.pdbx_description
1 polymer ?
#
loop_
_entity_poly.entity_id
_entity_poly.type
_entity_poly.pdbx_seq_one_letter_code
_entity_poly.pdbx_strand_id
1 'polypeptide(L)'
;MQRQAVPLSQSEKCIVGTGLEGQAALDSGALAIAEHEGEIIYTDTDKILLSGNGDTLRIPLVMYQRSNKNTCMHQKPQVQRGKCIKKGQILAYGAATVGGELALGKNVLVAYMPWEGYNFEDAVLISERLVYEDIYTSFHIRDILVGKLTPQMVKESSYAPEDRLLQTILGMRVYTSKETCLKLPIGGRGRVIDVRWVQSSKTDETEKTESICVYILQKREIKVGDKVAGRHGNKGIISKILPRQDMPYLQDGRPVVCNLAKL
;
A
#
# COMPACT_ATOMS: atom_id res chain seq x y z
N MET A 1 0.47 -11.34 -14.63
CA MET A 1 1.25 -10.48 -13.71
C MET A 1 0.56 -9.17 -13.37
N GLN A 2 -0.12 -8.48 -14.30
CA GLN A 2 -0.71 -7.15 -14.06
C GLN A 2 -1.62 -7.04 -12.81
N ARG A 3 -2.46 -8.05 -12.51
CA ARG A 3 -3.32 -8.07 -11.29
C ARG A 3 -2.56 -8.17 -9.96
N GLN A 4 -1.25 -8.40 -10.00
CA GLN A 4 -0.36 -8.46 -8.84
C GLN A 4 0.42 -7.16 -8.64
N ALA A 5 0.24 -6.17 -9.53
CA ALA A 5 0.89 -4.88 -9.40
C ALA A 5 0.48 -4.19 -8.09
N VAL A 6 1.45 -3.55 -7.45
CA VAL A 6 1.25 -2.79 -6.21
C VAL A 6 1.16 -1.31 -6.57
N PRO A 7 0.17 -0.57 -6.06
CA PRO A 7 0.09 0.88 -6.27
C PRO A 7 1.34 1.59 -5.74
N LEU A 8 1.93 2.41 -6.60
CA LEU A 8 3.12 3.19 -6.28
C LEU A 8 2.71 4.50 -5.61
N SER A 9 3.61 5.09 -4.82
CA SER A 9 3.46 6.43 -4.23
C SER A 9 3.17 7.47 -5.32
N GLN A 10 3.88 7.35 -6.44
CA GLN A 10 3.70 8.15 -7.64
C GLN A 10 3.43 7.21 -8.81
N SER A 11 2.18 7.13 -9.25
CA SER A 11 1.82 6.40 -10.47
C SER A 11 2.15 7.24 -11.71
N GLU A 12 2.34 6.59 -12.86
CA GLU A 12 2.60 7.27 -14.14
C GLU A 12 1.80 6.58 -15.25
N LYS A 13 1.22 7.39 -16.15
CA LYS A 13 0.53 6.87 -17.33
C LYS A 13 1.53 6.18 -18.25
N CYS A 14 1.18 5.00 -18.76
CA CYS A 14 2.05 4.29 -19.69
C CYS A 14 2.22 5.07 -21.00
N ILE A 15 3.45 5.10 -21.55
CA ILE A 15 3.72 5.78 -22.84
C ILE A 15 3.02 5.04 -23.99
N VAL A 16 3.04 3.71 -23.96
CA VAL A 16 2.40 2.86 -24.96
C VAL A 16 1.19 2.17 -24.31
N GLY A 17 -0.02 2.59 -24.66
CA GLY A 17 -1.27 2.02 -24.16
C GLY A 17 -1.98 1.14 -25.20
N THR A 18 -3.00 0.42 -24.74
CA THR A 18 -3.94 -0.33 -25.60
C THR A 18 -5.22 0.45 -25.89
N GLY A 19 -5.49 1.51 -25.13
CA GLY A 19 -6.73 2.29 -25.16
C GLY A 19 -7.79 1.76 -24.17
N LEU A 20 -7.60 0.56 -23.62
CA LEU A 20 -8.51 -0.03 -22.63
C LEU A 20 -8.25 0.47 -21.20
N GLU A 21 -7.13 1.17 -20.97
CA GLU A 21 -6.71 1.62 -19.64
C GLU A 21 -7.72 2.58 -18.99
N GLY A 22 -8.41 3.42 -19.79
CA GLY A 22 -9.44 4.33 -19.30
C GLY A 22 -10.70 3.59 -18.85
N GLN A 23 -11.21 2.70 -19.69
CA GLN A 23 -12.39 1.89 -19.37
C GLN A 23 -12.12 0.97 -18.16
N ALA A 24 -10.95 0.32 -18.13
CA ALA A 24 -10.56 -0.53 -17.02
C ALA A 24 -10.44 0.24 -15.69
N ALA A 25 -9.99 1.49 -15.72
CA ALA A 25 -9.92 2.34 -14.52
C ALA A 25 -11.33 2.72 -14.03
N LEU A 26 -12.24 3.08 -14.94
CA LEU A 26 -13.64 3.39 -14.60
C LEU A 26 -14.35 2.17 -14.01
N ASP A 27 -14.26 1.02 -14.67
CA ASP A 27 -14.91 -0.23 -14.25
C ASP A 27 -14.32 -0.80 -12.95
N SER A 28 -13.10 -0.42 -12.60
CA SER A 28 -12.46 -0.84 -11.34
C SER A 28 -13.13 -0.26 -10.08
N GLY A 29 -13.89 0.82 -10.21
CA GLY A 29 -14.46 1.55 -9.07
C GLY A 29 -13.43 2.26 -8.19
N ALA A 30 -12.15 2.30 -8.58
CA ALA A 30 -11.10 2.96 -7.81
C ALA A 30 -11.16 4.51 -7.92
N LEU A 31 -11.78 5.01 -8.98
CA LEU A 31 -11.98 6.43 -9.27
C LEU A 31 -13.23 6.96 -8.56
N ALA A 32 -13.19 8.22 -8.09
CA ALA A 32 -14.40 8.91 -7.69
C ALA A 32 -15.01 9.61 -8.91
N ILE A 33 -16.26 9.27 -9.25
CA ILE A 33 -16.97 9.78 -10.42
C ILE A 33 -18.15 10.65 -9.95
N ALA A 34 -18.46 11.71 -10.70
CA ALA A 34 -19.61 12.54 -10.43
C ALA A 34 -20.91 11.86 -10.89
N GLU A 35 -21.81 11.55 -9.95
CA GLU A 35 -23.14 10.99 -10.25
C GLU A 35 -24.11 12.04 -10.80
N HIS A 36 -23.90 13.30 -10.42
CA HIS A 36 -24.71 14.45 -10.79
C HIS A 36 -23.84 15.54 -11.42
N GLU A 37 -24.45 16.32 -12.31
CA GLU A 37 -23.84 17.55 -12.81
C GLU A 37 -23.94 18.66 -11.77
N GLY A 38 -22.95 19.55 -11.76
CA GLY A 38 -22.91 20.62 -10.78
C GLY A 38 -21.58 21.37 -10.75
N GLU A 39 -21.50 22.38 -9.90
CA GLU A 39 -20.30 23.19 -9.69
C GLU A 39 -19.59 22.81 -8.40
N ILE A 40 -18.26 22.75 -8.42
CA ILE A 40 -17.47 22.44 -7.23
C ILE A 40 -17.38 23.67 -6.33
N ILE A 41 -18.05 23.60 -5.19
CA ILE A 41 -18.02 24.66 -4.16
C ILE A 41 -16.71 24.60 -3.38
N TYR A 42 -16.30 23.38 -3.04
CA TYR A 42 -15.18 23.14 -2.13
C TYR A 42 -14.53 21.79 -2.40
N THR A 43 -13.22 21.74 -2.25
CA THR A 43 -12.41 20.55 -2.44
C THR A 43 -11.46 20.42 -1.26
N ASP A 44 -11.62 19.34 -0.51
CA ASP A 44 -10.71 18.93 0.56
C ASP A 44 -9.96 17.67 0.15
N THR A 45 -9.03 17.26 0.99
CA THR A 45 -8.38 15.96 0.93
C THR A 45 -9.33 14.80 1.22
N ASP A 46 -10.28 14.95 2.15
CA ASP A 46 -11.19 13.89 2.59
C ASP A 46 -12.56 13.91 1.88
N LYS A 47 -12.94 15.02 1.26
CA LYS A 47 -14.27 15.19 0.65
C LYS A 47 -14.30 16.25 -0.44
N ILE A 48 -15.25 16.10 -1.36
CA ILE A 48 -15.57 17.08 -2.39
C ILE A 48 -17.03 17.52 -2.18
N LEU A 49 -17.29 18.84 -2.23
CA LEU A 49 -18.63 19.40 -2.18
C LEU A 49 -19.02 19.90 -3.56
N LEU A 50 -20.12 19.37 -4.08
CA LEU A 50 -20.67 19.69 -5.39
C LEU A 50 -22.06 20.31 -5.23
N SER A 51 -22.29 21.46 -5.85
CA SER A 51 -23.61 22.10 -5.93
C SER A 51 -24.32 21.65 -7.19
N GLY A 52 -25.49 21.02 -7.08
CA GLY A 52 -26.30 20.61 -8.22
C GLY A 52 -27.78 20.78 -7.91
N ASN A 53 -28.54 21.39 -8.83
CA ASN A 53 -30.00 21.56 -8.71
C ASN A 53 -30.50 22.21 -7.40
N GLY A 54 -29.69 23.08 -6.79
CA GLY A 54 -30.03 23.76 -5.52
C GLY A 54 -29.56 23.04 -4.26
N ASP A 55 -29.12 21.78 -4.36
CA ASP A 55 -28.61 20.99 -3.24
C ASP A 55 -27.08 20.91 -3.24
N THR A 56 -26.50 20.71 -2.06
CA THR A 56 -25.06 20.46 -1.89
C THR A 56 -24.82 18.98 -1.62
N LEU A 57 -24.22 18.30 -2.58
CA LEU A 57 -23.82 16.90 -2.50
C LEU A 57 -22.41 16.78 -1.91
N ARG A 58 -22.28 15.97 -0.85
CA ARG A 58 -20.99 15.65 -0.24
C ARG A 58 -20.50 14.30 -0.73
N ILE A 59 -19.36 14.29 -1.41
CA ILE A 59 -18.72 13.08 -1.92
C ILE A 59 -17.50 12.78 -1.04
N PRO A 60 -17.53 11.76 -0.17
CA PRO A 60 -16.38 11.38 0.64
C PRO A 60 -15.31 10.70 -0.24
N LEU A 61 -14.05 11.05 0.00
CA LEU A 61 -12.90 10.43 -0.65
C LEU A 61 -12.27 9.39 0.27
N VAL A 62 -11.78 8.31 -0.35
CA VAL A 62 -11.07 7.26 0.38
C VAL A 62 -9.66 7.75 0.74
N MET A 63 -9.37 7.83 2.04
CA MET A 63 -8.09 8.32 2.56
C MET A 63 -7.36 7.24 3.37
N TYR A 64 -6.15 6.88 2.94
CA TYR A 64 -5.27 5.91 3.61
C TYR A 64 -5.99 4.64 4.08
N GLN A 65 -6.91 4.13 3.26
CA GLN A 65 -7.65 2.92 3.57
C GLN A 65 -6.80 1.70 3.24
N ARG A 66 -6.82 0.71 4.11
CA ARG A 66 -6.13 -0.57 3.90
C ARG A 66 -6.93 -1.46 2.95
N SER A 67 -6.25 -2.04 1.97
CA SER A 67 -6.78 -3.14 1.16
C SER A 67 -6.57 -4.50 1.83
N ASN A 68 -7.29 -5.53 1.37
CA ASN A 68 -7.13 -6.91 1.84
C ASN A 68 -5.70 -7.46 1.63
N LYS A 69 -4.93 -6.89 0.71
CA LYS A 69 -3.52 -7.25 0.45
C LYS A 69 -2.52 -6.29 1.12
N ASN A 70 -2.97 -5.51 2.10
CA ASN A 70 -2.16 -4.53 2.85
C ASN A 70 -1.57 -3.41 1.97
N THR A 71 -2.16 -3.12 0.82
CA THR A 71 -1.80 -1.95 0.01
C THR A 71 -2.59 -0.72 0.45
N CYS A 72 -2.05 0.46 0.19
CA CYS A 72 -2.72 1.72 0.45
C CYS A 72 -3.73 2.05 -0.66
N MET A 73 -4.99 2.27 -0.28
CA MET A 73 -6.03 2.86 -1.12
C MET A 73 -6.20 4.31 -0.70
N HIS A 74 -5.91 5.22 -1.62
CA HIS A 74 -5.99 6.65 -1.38
C HIS A 74 -6.43 7.35 -2.66
N GLN A 75 -7.46 8.16 -2.55
CA GLN A 75 -8.00 8.96 -3.63
C GLN A 75 -7.50 10.39 -3.51
N LYS A 76 -7.01 10.95 -4.61
CA LYS A 76 -6.52 12.31 -4.71
C LYS A 76 -7.50 13.13 -5.55
N PRO A 77 -8.12 14.19 -5.01
CA PRO A 77 -8.96 15.08 -5.81
C PRO A 77 -8.13 15.74 -6.92
N GLN A 78 -8.74 15.94 -8.09
CA GLN A 78 -8.08 16.57 -9.25
C GLN A 78 -8.79 17.81 -9.75
N VAL A 79 -9.95 18.09 -9.17
CA VAL A 79 -10.81 19.16 -9.59
C VAL A 79 -10.53 20.42 -8.79
N GLN A 80 -10.63 21.56 -9.45
CA GLN A 80 -10.47 22.87 -8.82
C GLN A 80 -11.85 23.46 -8.50
N ARG A 81 -11.88 24.31 -7.46
CA ARG A 81 -13.07 25.07 -7.08
C ARG A 81 -13.57 25.94 -8.23
N GLY A 82 -14.89 26.02 -8.39
CA GLY A 82 -15.56 26.82 -9.43
C GLY A 82 -15.66 26.14 -10.79
N LYS A 83 -15.20 24.89 -10.93
CA LYS A 83 -15.33 24.13 -12.17
C LYS A 83 -16.68 23.44 -12.23
N CYS A 84 -17.39 23.62 -13.34
CA CYS A 84 -18.59 22.86 -13.67
C CYS A 84 -18.21 21.44 -14.11
N ILE A 85 -18.86 20.46 -13.51
CA ILE A 85 -18.64 19.03 -13.73
C ILE A 85 -19.89 18.42 -14.34
N LYS A 86 -19.71 17.55 -15.33
CA LYS A 86 -20.78 16.77 -15.94
C LYS A 86 -20.91 15.41 -15.25
N LYS A 87 -22.12 14.84 -15.30
CA LYS A 87 -22.34 13.44 -14.89
C LYS A 87 -21.37 12.51 -15.61
N GLY A 88 -20.73 11.60 -14.87
CA GLY A 88 -19.75 10.65 -15.38
C GLY A 88 -18.30 11.17 -15.43
N GLN A 89 -18.05 12.44 -15.10
CA GLN A 89 -16.71 12.99 -15.07
C GLN A 89 -15.95 12.57 -13.80
N ILE A 90 -14.64 12.36 -13.94
CA ILE A 90 -13.77 11.92 -12.84
C ILE A 90 -13.43 13.11 -11.93
N LEU A 91 -13.68 12.94 -10.64
CA LEU A 91 -13.44 13.92 -9.59
C LEU A 91 -12.11 13.69 -8.86
N ALA A 92 -11.79 12.41 -8.59
CA ALA A 92 -10.57 12.02 -7.90
C ALA A 92 -9.97 10.74 -8.49
N TYR A 93 -8.63 10.70 -8.52
CA TYR A 93 -7.86 9.55 -8.96
C TYR A 93 -7.56 8.63 -7.79
N GLY A 94 -7.67 7.32 -7.99
CA GLY A 94 -7.21 6.31 -7.04
C GLY A 94 -5.68 6.14 -7.06
N ALA A 95 -5.19 5.24 -6.21
CA ALA A 95 -3.76 5.05 -6.00
C ALA A 95 -2.98 4.58 -7.25
N ALA A 96 -3.63 3.83 -8.15
CA ALA A 96 -3.03 3.28 -9.37
C ALA A 96 -3.66 3.86 -10.65
N THR A 97 -4.07 5.12 -10.62
CA THR A 97 -4.69 5.80 -11.78
C THR A 97 -4.11 7.18 -11.99
N VAL A 98 -3.88 7.56 -13.25
CA VAL A 98 -3.36 8.87 -13.65
C VAL A 98 -4.09 9.33 -14.89
N GLY A 99 -4.61 10.56 -14.89
CA GLY A 99 -5.34 11.10 -16.04
C GLY A 99 -6.66 10.37 -16.34
N GLY A 100 -7.21 9.63 -15.37
CA GLY A 100 -8.37 8.76 -15.56
C GLY A 100 -8.07 7.40 -16.19
N GLU A 101 -6.80 7.07 -16.41
CA GLU A 101 -6.38 5.79 -16.95
C GLU A 101 -5.65 4.96 -15.89
N LEU A 102 -5.67 3.63 -16.07
CA LEU A 102 -4.97 2.69 -15.22
C LEU A 102 -3.45 2.83 -15.37
N ALA A 103 -2.77 3.03 -14.24
CA ALA A 103 -1.34 3.26 -14.13
C ALA A 103 -0.73 2.30 -13.10
N LEU A 104 -0.36 1.09 -13.56
CA LEU A 104 0.13 0.00 -12.69
C LEU A 104 1.65 0.06 -12.41
N GLY A 105 2.37 1.03 -12.96
CA GLY A 105 3.83 1.10 -12.87
C GLY A 105 4.41 2.44 -13.32
N LYS A 106 5.67 2.41 -13.72
CA LYS A 106 6.45 3.56 -14.19
C LYS A 106 7.08 3.26 -15.55
N ASN A 107 7.26 4.30 -16.36
CA ASN A 107 8.04 4.18 -17.58
C ASN A 107 9.52 4.31 -17.25
N VAL A 108 10.34 3.35 -17.68
CA VAL A 108 11.78 3.33 -17.39
C VAL A 108 12.58 3.10 -18.66
N LEU A 109 13.77 3.70 -18.71
CA LEU A 109 14.72 3.47 -19.79
C LEU A 109 15.43 2.14 -19.58
N VAL A 110 15.25 1.21 -20.52
CA VAL A 110 15.75 -0.16 -20.45
C VAL A 110 16.85 -0.38 -21.49
N ALA A 111 17.96 -1.01 -21.08
CA ALA A 111 18.94 -1.61 -21.98
C ALA A 111 18.72 -3.13 -22.07
N TYR A 112 18.99 -3.71 -23.24
CA TYR A 112 19.00 -5.16 -23.45
C TYR A 112 20.40 -5.62 -23.82
N MET A 113 21.20 -5.97 -22.81
CA MET A 113 22.55 -6.51 -23.02
C MET A 113 23.06 -7.24 -21.77
N PRO A 114 23.86 -8.31 -21.92
CA PRO A 114 24.47 -8.96 -20.77
C PRO A 114 25.40 -7.99 -20.02
N TRP A 115 25.39 -8.03 -18.69
CA TRP A 115 26.19 -7.14 -17.85
C TRP A 115 26.77 -7.87 -16.65
N GLU A 116 28.06 -8.20 -16.73
CA GLU A 116 28.85 -8.82 -15.66
C GLU A 116 28.19 -10.06 -15.00
N GLY A 117 27.30 -10.75 -15.72
CA GLY A 117 26.52 -11.87 -15.20
C GLY A 117 25.41 -11.50 -14.20
N TYR A 118 25.25 -10.22 -13.84
CA TYR A 118 24.22 -9.80 -12.87
C TYR A 118 22.80 -9.89 -13.42
N ASN A 119 22.63 -9.87 -14.74
CA ASN A 119 21.35 -10.07 -15.40
C ASN A 119 21.22 -11.45 -16.04
N PHE A 120 21.92 -12.46 -15.51
CA PHE A 120 21.80 -13.84 -15.98
C PHE A 120 20.37 -14.40 -15.78
N GLU A 121 19.87 -15.14 -16.79
CA GLU A 121 18.50 -15.69 -16.82
C GLU A 121 17.40 -14.62 -16.58
N ASP A 122 16.64 -14.75 -15.51
CA ASP A 122 15.53 -13.89 -15.11
C ASP A 122 16.00 -12.80 -14.11
N ALA A 123 17.31 -12.59 -13.94
CA ALA A 123 17.83 -11.55 -13.07
C ALA A 123 17.74 -10.17 -13.71
N VAL A 124 17.34 -9.16 -12.93
CA VAL A 124 17.16 -7.79 -13.38
C VAL A 124 18.12 -6.89 -12.63
N LEU A 125 18.87 -6.10 -13.39
CA LEU A 125 19.77 -5.10 -12.83
C LEU A 125 19.10 -3.73 -12.90
N ILE A 126 19.11 -3.00 -11.79
CA ILE A 126 18.49 -1.67 -11.71
C ILE A 126 19.48 -0.62 -11.23
N SER A 127 19.21 0.63 -11.61
CA SER A 127 19.94 1.79 -11.08
C SER A 127 19.45 2.16 -9.69
N GLU A 128 20.38 2.56 -8.81
CA GLU A 128 20.09 3.19 -7.51
C GLU A 128 19.20 4.43 -7.64
N ARG A 129 19.15 5.05 -8.83
CA ARG A 129 18.23 6.15 -9.15
C ARG A 129 16.79 5.83 -8.77
N LEU A 130 16.35 4.59 -8.99
CA LEU A 130 15.00 4.15 -8.67
C LEU A 130 14.69 4.19 -7.17
N VAL A 131 15.71 4.01 -6.34
CA VAL A 131 15.62 4.06 -4.87
C VAL A 131 15.61 5.51 -4.41
N TYR A 132 16.61 6.30 -4.84
CA TYR A 132 16.76 7.69 -4.39
C TYR A 132 15.61 8.61 -4.85
N GLU A 133 15.07 8.40 -6.04
CA GLU A 133 13.95 9.21 -6.57
C GLU A 133 12.57 8.64 -6.22
N ASP A 134 12.50 7.62 -5.35
CA ASP A 134 11.24 7.02 -4.89
C ASP A 134 10.31 6.51 -6.03
N ILE A 135 10.90 6.13 -7.17
CA ILE A 135 10.17 5.81 -8.41
C ILE A 135 9.30 4.56 -8.21
N TYR A 136 9.86 3.50 -7.62
CA TYR A 136 9.17 2.25 -7.31
C TYR A 136 8.85 2.10 -5.82
N THR A 137 8.65 3.21 -5.13
CA THR A 137 8.25 3.20 -3.73
C THR A 137 6.76 2.96 -3.60
N SER A 138 6.36 2.02 -2.75
CA SER A 138 4.96 1.72 -2.43
C SER A 138 4.65 2.02 -0.96
N PHE A 139 3.36 2.20 -0.67
CA PHE A 139 2.87 2.30 0.70
C PHE A 139 2.09 1.06 1.09
N HIS A 140 2.48 0.47 2.21
CA HIS A 140 1.80 -0.66 2.81
C HIS A 140 1.19 -0.27 4.15
N ILE A 141 -0.04 -0.69 4.39
CA ILE A 141 -0.72 -0.44 5.66
C ILE A 141 -0.76 -1.75 6.42
N ARG A 142 -0.15 -1.76 7.61
CA ARG A 142 -0.22 -2.87 8.55
C ARG A 142 -1.00 -2.47 9.78
N ASP A 143 -1.70 -3.42 10.36
CA ASP A 143 -2.38 -3.33 11.63
C ASP A 143 -1.53 -3.97 12.74
N ILE A 144 -1.53 -3.32 13.89
CA ILE A 144 -0.92 -3.78 15.13
C ILE A 144 -2.01 -3.82 16.19
N LEU A 145 -2.10 -4.93 16.91
CA LEU A 145 -3.01 -5.10 18.03
C LEU A 145 -2.24 -4.89 19.32
N VAL A 146 -2.52 -3.78 20.00
CA VAL A 146 -1.89 -3.43 21.28
C VAL A 146 -2.81 -3.88 22.42
N GLY A 147 -2.25 -4.53 23.43
CA GLY A 147 -2.93 -4.79 24.70
C GLY A 147 -3.85 -6.02 24.76
N LYS A 148 -3.74 -6.97 23.82
CA LYS A 148 -4.51 -8.23 23.93
C LYS A 148 -3.88 -9.15 24.99
N LEU A 149 -4.42 -9.09 26.21
CA LEU A 149 -4.17 -10.09 27.24
C LEU A 149 -5.24 -11.18 27.11
N THR A 150 -4.84 -12.34 26.61
CA THR A 150 -5.73 -13.50 26.61
C THR A 150 -5.51 -14.27 27.90
N PRO A 151 -6.54 -14.41 28.76
CA PRO A 151 -6.44 -15.30 29.90
C PRO A 151 -6.21 -16.72 29.37
N GLN A 152 -5.15 -17.35 29.82
CA GLN A 152 -4.91 -18.75 29.51
C GLN A 152 -5.67 -19.54 30.58
N MET A 153 -6.77 -20.20 30.21
CA MET A 153 -7.42 -21.17 31.10
C MET A 153 -6.54 -22.42 31.18
N VAL A 154 -5.52 -22.34 32.04
CA VAL A 154 -4.63 -23.44 32.35
C VAL A 154 -5.30 -24.29 33.42
N LYS A 155 -5.55 -25.58 33.14
CA LYS A 155 -5.94 -26.53 34.20
C LYS A 155 -4.84 -26.51 35.27
N GLU A 156 -5.20 -26.55 36.55
CA GLU A 156 -4.26 -26.46 37.68
C GLU A 156 -3.07 -27.45 37.60
N SER A 157 -3.20 -28.52 36.82
CA SER A 157 -2.18 -29.55 36.57
C SER A 157 -1.01 -29.14 35.68
N SER A 158 -1.09 -28.04 34.92
CA SER A 158 -0.04 -27.64 33.96
C SER A 158 0.78 -26.43 34.38
N TYR A 159 0.64 -25.97 35.63
CA TYR A 159 1.56 -24.99 36.21
C TYR A 159 2.91 -25.64 36.49
N ALA A 160 3.99 -24.90 36.22
CA ALA A 160 5.32 -25.33 36.63
C ALA A 160 5.39 -25.41 38.17
N PRO A 161 6.17 -26.32 38.75
CA PRO A 161 6.26 -26.46 40.21
C PRO A 161 6.70 -25.16 40.90
N GLU A 162 7.48 -24.31 40.24
CA GLU A 162 7.89 -22.99 40.70
C GLU A 162 6.69 -22.02 40.83
N ASP A 163 5.76 -22.03 39.86
CA ASP A 163 4.57 -21.17 39.88
C ASP A 163 3.61 -21.53 41.03
N ARG A 164 3.48 -22.84 41.30
CA ARG A 164 2.69 -23.36 42.42
C ARG A 164 3.26 -22.97 43.77
N LEU A 165 4.59 -23.00 43.91
CA LEU A 165 5.27 -22.57 45.11
C LEU A 165 5.03 -21.07 45.37
N LEU A 166 5.18 -20.24 44.34
CA LEU A 166 4.92 -18.80 44.43
C LEU A 166 3.47 -18.49 44.83
N GLN A 167 2.49 -19.19 44.23
CA GLN A 167 1.08 -19.06 44.60
C GLN A 167 0.83 -19.39 46.08
N THR A 168 1.52 -20.41 46.61
CA THR A 168 1.35 -20.86 48.00
C THR A 168 1.98 -19.89 48.99
N ILE A 169 3.17 -19.35 48.68
CA ILE A 169 3.89 -18.41 49.55
C ILE A 169 3.22 -17.04 49.57
N LEU A 170 2.74 -16.55 48.41
CA LEU A 170 2.18 -15.21 48.27
C LEU A 170 0.65 -15.17 48.46
N GLY A 171 -0.04 -16.32 48.46
CA GLY A 171 -1.50 -16.40 48.60
C GLY A 171 -2.29 -15.78 47.43
N MET A 172 -1.63 -15.47 46.32
CA MET A 172 -2.24 -14.80 45.16
C MET A 172 -2.59 -15.82 44.08
N ARG A 173 -3.83 -15.79 43.55
CA ARG A 173 -4.19 -16.54 42.33
C ARG A 173 -3.39 -15.98 41.15
N VAL A 174 -2.43 -16.75 40.64
CA VAL A 174 -1.64 -16.37 39.48
C VAL A 174 -2.47 -16.66 38.23
N TYR A 175 -3.11 -15.63 37.69
CA TYR A 175 -3.67 -15.73 36.34
C TYR A 175 -2.51 -15.67 35.35
N THR A 176 -2.19 -16.81 34.71
CA THR A 176 -1.29 -16.80 33.55
C THR A 176 -2.04 -16.15 32.39
N SER A 177 -1.82 -14.85 32.22
CA SER A 177 -2.23 -14.14 31.01
C SER A 177 -1.08 -14.23 30.01
N LYS A 178 -1.37 -14.66 28.80
CA LYS A 178 -0.39 -14.63 27.71
C LYS A 178 -0.57 -13.35 26.93
N GLU A 179 0.50 -12.57 26.79
CA GLU A 179 0.53 -11.48 25.82
C GLU A 179 0.32 -12.05 24.42
N THR A 180 -0.79 -11.70 23.78
CA THR A 180 -1.07 -12.03 22.36
C THR A 180 -1.15 -10.77 21.51
N CYS A 181 -0.49 -9.70 21.94
CA CYS A 181 -0.37 -8.48 21.17
C CYS A 181 0.44 -8.74 19.88
N LEU A 182 -0.08 -8.25 18.76
CA LEU A 182 0.72 -8.17 17.55
C LEU A 182 1.70 -7.03 17.76
N LYS A 183 2.99 -7.29 17.53
CA LYS A 183 4.06 -6.30 17.60
C LYS A 183 4.54 -6.01 16.19
N LEU A 184 5.10 -4.82 15.97
CA LEU A 184 5.75 -4.53 14.69
C LEU A 184 6.96 -5.47 14.56
N PRO A 185 7.14 -6.16 13.42
CA PRO A 185 8.30 -7.03 13.24
C PRO A 185 9.59 -6.22 13.38
N ILE A 186 10.65 -6.89 13.83
CA ILE A 186 11.97 -6.29 14.04
C ILE A 186 12.43 -5.63 12.74
N GLY A 187 12.85 -4.35 12.81
CA GLY A 187 13.24 -3.56 11.66
C GLY A 187 12.09 -2.90 10.89
N GLY A 188 10.83 -3.16 11.26
CA GLY A 188 9.69 -2.42 10.75
C GLY A 188 9.74 -0.97 11.20
N ARG A 189 9.62 -0.03 10.25
CA ARG A 189 9.43 1.39 10.51
C ARG A 189 8.15 1.84 9.82
N GLY A 190 7.52 2.88 10.35
CA GLY A 190 6.30 3.43 9.78
C GLY A 190 5.71 4.53 10.63
N ARG A 191 4.70 5.20 10.10
CA ARG A 191 3.96 6.25 10.79
C ARG A 191 2.58 5.73 11.18
N VAL A 192 2.17 5.96 12.42
CA VAL A 192 0.80 5.68 12.85
C VAL A 192 -0.14 6.64 12.10
N ILE A 193 -1.11 6.08 11.38
CA ILE A 193 -2.11 6.85 10.62
C ILE A 193 -3.39 6.99 11.43
N ASP A 194 -3.82 5.88 12.04
CA ASP A 194 -5.14 5.76 12.65
C ASP A 194 -5.06 4.78 13.83
N VAL A 195 -5.87 5.04 14.86
CA VAL A 195 -6.00 4.21 16.05
C VAL A 195 -7.48 3.98 16.27
N ARG A 196 -7.93 2.74 16.10
CA ARG A 196 -9.32 2.37 16.29
C ARG A 196 -9.48 1.52 17.52
N TRP A 197 -10.38 1.94 18.38
CA TRP A 197 -10.87 1.11 19.46
C TRP A 197 -11.98 0.22 18.91
N VAL A 198 -11.76 -1.09 18.97
CA VAL A 198 -12.70 -2.11 18.51
C VAL A 198 -13.19 -2.87 19.72
N GLN A 199 -14.46 -2.66 20.06
CA GLN A 199 -15.16 -3.42 21.08
C GLN A 199 -15.88 -4.58 20.39
N SER A 200 -15.46 -5.81 20.67
CA SER A 200 -16.16 -6.99 20.16
C SER A 200 -17.20 -7.43 21.19
N SER A 201 -18.45 -6.99 21.02
CA SER A 201 -19.58 -7.61 21.72
C SER A 201 -19.91 -8.93 21.03
N LYS A 202 -19.44 -10.05 21.59
CA LYS A 202 -20.08 -11.34 21.26
C LYS A 202 -21.45 -11.37 21.94
N THR A 203 -22.43 -11.93 21.25
CA THR A 203 -23.84 -12.01 21.67
C THR A 203 -24.09 -12.89 22.91
N ASP A 204 -23.03 -13.45 23.51
CA ASP A 204 -23.06 -14.13 24.81
C ASP A 204 -22.33 -13.24 25.83
N GLU A 205 -23.00 -12.95 26.96
CA GLU A 205 -22.65 -11.95 27.97
C GLU A 205 -21.30 -12.16 28.71
N THR A 206 -20.47 -13.12 28.33
CA THR A 206 -19.35 -13.57 29.16
C THR A 206 -17.98 -12.99 28.84
N GLU A 207 -17.68 -12.45 27.65
CA GLU A 207 -16.36 -11.83 27.43
C GLU A 207 -16.41 -10.64 26.45
N LYS A 208 -16.57 -9.43 26.99
CA LYS A 208 -16.29 -8.19 26.24
C LYS A 208 -14.79 -8.07 26.06
N THR A 209 -14.31 -8.36 24.86
CA THR A 209 -12.90 -8.12 24.50
C THR A 209 -12.78 -6.75 23.87
N GLU A 210 -12.01 -5.90 24.53
CA GLU A 210 -11.61 -4.60 23.99
C GLU A 210 -10.25 -4.77 23.32
N SER A 211 -10.14 -4.25 22.10
CA SER A 211 -8.89 -4.30 21.36
C SER A 211 -8.62 -2.95 20.73
N ILE A 212 -7.36 -2.53 20.79
CA ILE A 212 -6.89 -1.32 20.14
C ILE A 212 -6.14 -1.77 18.88
N CYS A 213 -6.69 -1.41 17.72
CA CYS A 213 -6.08 -1.65 16.43
C CYS A 213 -5.39 -0.36 15.95
N VAL A 214 -4.08 -0.41 15.84
CA VAL A 214 -3.23 0.69 15.39
C VAL A 214 -2.84 0.44 13.93
N TYR A 215 -3.18 1.36 13.04
CA TYR A 215 -2.82 1.28 11.63
C TYR A 215 -1.52 2.06 11.38
N ILE A 216 -0.53 1.38 10.80
CA ILE A 216 0.79 1.92 10.52
C ILE A 216 1.04 1.93 9.01
N LEU A 217 1.33 3.12 8.47
CA LEU A 217 1.83 3.30 7.11
C LEU A 217 3.31 2.98 7.07
N GLN A 218 3.70 2.03 6.24
CA GLN A 218 5.08 1.70 5.95
C GLN A 218 5.41 2.11 4.52
N LYS A 219 6.40 2.99 4.38
CA LYS A 219 7.03 3.27 3.09
C LYS A 219 7.96 2.09 2.77
N ARG A 220 7.77 1.46 1.61
CA ARG A 220 8.64 0.40 1.09
C ARG A 220 9.28 0.86 -0.20
N GLU A 221 10.58 1.05 -0.14
CA GLU A 221 11.43 1.27 -1.32
C GLU A 221 11.75 -0.08 -1.98
N ILE A 222 12.08 -0.02 -3.27
CA ILE A 222 12.49 -1.18 -4.08
C ILE A 222 13.84 -1.72 -3.58
N LYS A 223 13.95 -3.05 -3.45
CA LYS A 223 15.15 -3.71 -2.92
C LYS A 223 15.55 -4.94 -3.74
N VAL A 224 16.80 -5.36 -3.58
CA VAL A 224 17.27 -6.66 -4.08
C VAL A 224 16.35 -7.78 -3.57
N GLY A 225 15.96 -8.68 -4.47
CA GLY A 225 14.98 -9.74 -4.20
C GLY A 225 13.53 -9.37 -4.51
N ASP A 226 13.21 -8.08 -4.73
CA ASP A 226 11.88 -7.71 -5.21
C ASP A 226 11.68 -8.16 -6.66
N LYS A 227 10.44 -8.55 -6.99
CA LYS A 227 10.06 -9.04 -8.30
C LYS A 227 9.47 -7.92 -9.14
N VAL A 228 10.00 -7.75 -10.35
CA VAL A 228 9.50 -6.82 -11.36
C VAL A 228 9.02 -7.58 -12.58
N ALA A 229 8.04 -7.02 -13.29
CA ALA A 229 7.53 -7.62 -14.52
C ALA A 229 6.96 -6.55 -15.46
N GLY A 230 7.12 -6.77 -16.76
CA GLY A 230 6.43 -6.01 -17.78
C GLY A 230 5.06 -6.60 -18.13
N ARG A 231 4.39 -5.98 -19.11
CA ARG A 231 3.06 -6.42 -19.55
C ARG A 231 3.07 -7.65 -20.45
N HIS A 232 4.21 -7.95 -21.08
CA HIS A 232 4.37 -9.02 -22.07
C HIS A 232 4.86 -10.34 -21.46
N GLY A 233 4.80 -10.48 -20.13
CA GLY A 233 5.20 -11.70 -19.43
C GLY A 233 6.68 -11.78 -19.07
N ASN A 234 7.50 -10.83 -19.55
CA ASN A 234 8.86 -10.64 -19.04
C ASN A 234 8.80 -10.36 -17.53
N LYS A 235 9.48 -11.17 -16.76
CA LYS A 235 9.51 -11.13 -15.29
C LYS A 235 10.95 -11.30 -14.86
N GLY A 236 11.27 -10.76 -13.70
CA GLY A 236 12.57 -11.01 -13.12
C GLY A 236 12.68 -10.53 -11.69
N ILE A 237 13.73 -11.00 -11.04
CA ILE A 237 14.06 -10.65 -9.65
C ILE A 237 15.22 -9.68 -9.69
N ILE A 238 15.14 -8.62 -8.90
CA ILE A 238 16.23 -7.66 -8.80
C ILE A 238 17.42 -8.34 -8.13
N SER A 239 18.50 -8.52 -8.88
CA SER A 239 19.72 -9.17 -8.40
C SER A 239 20.69 -8.18 -7.78
N LYS A 240 20.83 -7.00 -8.39
CA LYS A 240 21.75 -5.95 -7.95
C LYS A 240 21.20 -4.57 -8.28
N ILE A 241 21.46 -3.64 -7.36
CA ILE A 241 21.22 -2.22 -7.53
C ILE A 241 22.59 -1.58 -7.74
N LEU A 242 22.84 -1.03 -8.93
CA LEU A 242 24.12 -0.40 -9.26
C LEU A 242 24.08 1.12 -9.04
N PRO A 243 25.22 1.71 -8.66
CA PRO A 243 25.40 3.16 -8.69
C PRO A 243 25.13 3.77 -10.06
N ARG A 244 24.68 5.03 -10.10
CA ARG A 244 24.34 5.70 -11.39
C ARG A 244 25.52 5.75 -12.36
N GLN A 245 26.74 5.90 -11.85
CA GLN A 245 27.96 5.97 -12.63
C GLN A 245 28.39 4.63 -13.25
N ASP A 246 27.97 3.51 -12.66
CA ASP A 246 28.31 2.17 -13.14
C ASP A 246 27.26 1.65 -14.13
N MET A 247 26.15 2.37 -14.31
CA MET A 247 25.13 2.02 -15.28
C MET A 247 25.58 2.38 -16.69
N PRO A 248 25.18 1.58 -17.70
CA PRO A 248 25.32 1.94 -19.10
C PRO A 248 24.72 3.30 -19.40
N TYR A 249 25.36 4.11 -20.24
CA TYR A 249 24.89 5.46 -20.59
C TYR A 249 24.66 5.62 -22.09
N LEU A 250 23.72 6.49 -22.42
CA LEU A 250 23.50 6.96 -23.79
C LEU A 250 24.60 7.97 -24.18
N GLN A 251 24.68 8.28 -25.48
CA GLN A 251 25.65 9.27 -26.01
C GLN A 251 25.51 10.66 -25.39
N ASP A 252 24.31 11.00 -24.89
CA ASP A 252 24.02 12.25 -24.19
C ASP A 252 24.41 12.22 -22.70
N GLY A 253 25.04 11.14 -22.23
CA GLY A 253 25.48 10.94 -20.85
C GLY A 253 24.38 10.49 -19.89
N ARG A 254 23.13 10.29 -20.34
CA ARG A 254 22.07 9.78 -19.46
C ARG A 254 22.23 8.29 -19.19
N PRO A 255 22.33 7.85 -17.92
CA PRO A 255 22.39 6.43 -17.59
C PRO A 255 21.03 5.76 -17.82
N VAL A 256 21.07 4.50 -18.25
CA VAL A 256 19.89 3.63 -18.28
C VAL A 256 19.44 3.33 -16.87
N VAL A 257 18.15 3.00 -16.72
CA VAL A 257 17.52 2.82 -15.41
C VAL A 257 17.38 1.35 -15.06
N CYS A 258 17.23 0.49 -16.07
CA CYS A 258 17.09 -0.95 -15.94
C CYS A 258 17.89 -1.63 -17.05
N ASN A 259 18.54 -2.76 -16.76
CA ASN A 259 19.23 -3.58 -17.75
C ASN A 259 18.73 -5.02 -17.67
N LEU A 260 18.28 -5.54 -18.81
CA LEU A 260 17.79 -6.90 -18.99
C LEU A 260 18.75 -7.68 -19.88
N ALA A 261 18.93 -8.97 -19.64
CA ALA A 261 19.63 -9.81 -20.61
C ALA A 261 18.78 -9.94 -21.88
N LYS A 262 19.47 -9.99 -23.02
CA LYS A 262 18.87 -10.43 -24.27
C LYS A 262 18.86 -11.96 -24.25
N LEU A 263 17.67 -12.55 -24.38
CA LEU A 263 17.51 -13.99 -24.62
C LEU A 263 18.18 -14.38 -25.95
#